data_AF-A0A2I1HJA2-F1
#
_entry.id   AF-A0A2I1HJA2-F1
#
_cell.length_a   1.000
_cell.length_b   1.000
_cell.length_c   1.000
_cell.angle_alpha   90.00
_cell.angle_beta   90.00
_cell.angle_gamma   90.00
#
_symmetry.space_group_name_H-M   'P 1'
#
loop_
_entity.id
_entity.type
_entity.pdbx_description
1 polymer ?
#
loop_
_entity_poly.entity_id
_entity_poly.type
_entity_poly.pdbx_seq_one_letter_code
_entity_poly.pdbx_strand_id
1 'polypeptide(L)'
;MPVAYLYLLICNSEAEAYNDPKNQINTRVQVLCKFFTNLRNKGLLPAFVLLNKNVGEISVIEETWLWTTNLQLCYWHLEYTIISRYLKDKKSKSSGYSRNKAIEAYQQFDFINSSWVPNNGTESLCPNDKIKEIINMIK
;
A
#
# COMPACT_ATOMS: atom_id res chain seq x y z
N MET A 1 11.14 -17.48 -17.81
CA MET A 1 11.71 -16.25 -18.42
C MET A 1 10.64 -15.17 -18.36
N PRO A 2 10.94 -13.95 -17.89
CA PRO A 2 9.93 -12.88 -17.80
C PRO A 2 9.51 -12.42 -19.21
N VAL A 3 8.23 -12.07 -19.33
CA VAL A 3 7.58 -11.72 -20.61
C VAL A 3 7.82 -10.25 -21.00
N ALA A 4 8.00 -9.37 -20.00
CA ALA A 4 8.30 -7.96 -20.21
C ALA A 4 8.96 -7.36 -18.96
N TYR A 5 9.63 -6.23 -19.15
CA TYR A 5 10.21 -5.42 -18.07
C TYR A 5 9.78 -3.96 -18.23
N LEU A 6 9.56 -3.29 -17.10
CA LEU A 6 9.36 -1.85 -17.03
C LEU A 6 10.36 -1.28 -16.03
N TYR A 7 11.25 -0.42 -16.50
CA TYR A 7 12.19 0.32 -15.65
C TYR A 7 11.69 1.75 -15.50
N LEU A 8 11.49 2.17 -14.25
CA LEU A 8 11.09 3.53 -13.92
C LEU A 8 12.17 4.16 -13.06
N LEU A 9 12.64 5.34 -13.47
CA LEU A 9 13.45 6.18 -12.61
C LEU A 9 12.52 6.83 -11.59
N ILE A 10 12.71 6.52 -10.31
CA ILE A 10 11.94 7.10 -9.21
C ILE A 10 12.89 8.03 -8.46
N CYS A 11 12.63 9.34 -8.52
CA CYS A 11 13.37 10.33 -7.73
C CYS A 11 12.89 10.27 -6.28
N ASN A 12 13.78 9.87 -5.37
CA ASN A 12 13.50 9.76 -3.93
C ASN A 12 13.98 10.97 -3.10
N SER A 13 14.46 12.04 -3.74
CA SER A 13 15.12 13.15 -3.05
C SER A 13 14.15 14.23 -2.55
N GLU A 14 14.61 14.90 -1.49
CA GLU A 14 13.97 15.94 -0.67
C GLU A 14 13.19 17.00 -1.46
N ALA A 15 12.15 17.55 -0.81
CA ALA A 15 11.24 18.69 -1.09
C ALA A 15 11.13 19.29 -2.51
N GLU A 16 12.23 19.48 -3.21
CA GLU A 16 12.30 20.04 -4.57
C GLU A 16 11.82 19.05 -5.64
N ALA A 17 12.03 17.75 -5.47
CA ALA A 17 11.57 16.74 -6.44
C ALA A 17 10.05 16.48 -6.35
N TYR A 18 9.41 16.67 -5.19
CA TYR A 18 7.97 16.49 -5.00
C TYR A 18 7.14 17.52 -5.79
N ASN A 19 7.70 18.71 -5.99
CA ASN A 19 7.06 19.80 -6.73
C ASN A 19 7.32 19.75 -8.24
N ASP A 20 8.18 18.85 -8.73
CA ASP A 20 8.33 18.62 -10.17
C ASP A 20 7.06 17.93 -10.70
N PRO A 21 6.32 18.53 -11.66
CA PRO A 21 5.14 17.93 -12.28
C PRO A 21 5.38 16.52 -12.82
N LYS A 22 6.62 16.19 -13.20
CA LYS A 22 7.04 14.87 -13.71
C LYS A 22 7.04 13.77 -12.63
N ASN A 23 7.18 14.15 -11.36
CA ASN A 23 7.28 13.23 -10.22
C ASN A 23 5.94 13.04 -9.47
N GLN A 24 4.85 13.66 -9.94
CA GLN A 24 3.54 13.46 -9.33
C GLN A 24 3.09 12.00 -9.48
N ILE A 25 2.43 11.46 -8.45
CA ILE A 25 1.83 10.09 -8.43
C ILE A 25 1.01 9.80 -9.70
N ASN A 26 0.42 10.84 -10.29
CA ASN A 26 -0.32 10.78 -11.54
C ASN A 26 0.54 10.25 -12.72
N THR A 27 1.83 10.58 -12.79
CA THR A 27 2.71 10.11 -13.88
C THR A 27 3.04 8.63 -13.75
N ARG A 28 3.30 8.12 -12.54
CA ARG A 28 3.55 6.68 -12.33
C ARG A 28 2.34 5.83 -12.68
N VAL A 29 1.16 6.20 -12.17
CA VAL A 29 -0.10 5.49 -12.44
C VAL A 29 -0.37 5.48 -13.95
N GLN A 30 -0.24 6.61 -14.63
CA GLN A 30 -0.42 6.70 -16.08
C GLN A 30 0.55 5.81 -16.87
N VAL A 31 1.83 5.78 -16.48
CA VAL A 31 2.82 4.92 -17.16
C VAL A 31 2.51 3.44 -16.95
N LEU A 32 2.09 3.06 -15.74
CA LEU A 32 1.64 1.69 -15.45
C LEU A 32 0.38 1.34 -16.27
N CYS A 33 -0.63 2.21 -16.35
CA CYS A 33 -1.81 2.00 -17.20
C CYS A 33 -1.41 1.74 -18.64
N LYS A 34 -0.53 2.58 -19.21
CA LYS A 34 -0.04 2.40 -20.58
C LYS A 34 0.70 1.08 -20.75
N PHE A 35 1.57 0.73 -19.81
CA PHE A 35 2.35 -0.51 -19.86
C PHE A 35 1.45 -1.74 -19.86
N PHE A 36 0.53 -1.85 -18.90
CA PHE A 36 -0.35 -3.01 -18.79
C PHE A 36 -1.39 -3.07 -19.93
N THR A 37 -1.89 -1.93 -20.39
CA THR A 37 -2.75 -1.85 -21.59
C THR A 37 -2.03 -2.40 -22.82
N ASN A 38 -0.75 -2.06 -23.01
CA ASN A 38 0.04 -2.61 -24.11
C ASN A 38 0.23 -4.13 -24.01
N LEU A 39 0.40 -4.68 -22.81
CA LEU A 39 0.47 -6.13 -22.62
C LEU A 39 -0.87 -6.81 -22.93
N ARG A 40 -1.98 -6.23 -22.47
CA ARG A 40 -3.32 -6.71 -22.81
C ARG A 40 -3.58 -6.69 -24.32
N ASN A 41 -3.20 -5.61 -25.01
CA ASN A 41 -3.34 -5.49 -26.46
C ASN A 41 -2.49 -6.52 -27.22
N LYS A 42 -1.41 -7.02 -26.60
CA LYS A 42 -0.62 -8.15 -27.11
C LYS A 42 -1.20 -9.53 -26.76
N GLY A 43 -2.38 -9.58 -26.16
CA GLY A 43 -3.10 -10.80 -25.80
C GLY A 43 -2.76 -11.37 -24.42
N LEU A 44 -2.05 -10.62 -23.56
CA LEU A 44 -1.79 -11.09 -22.20
C LEU A 44 -3.07 -10.98 -21.34
N LEU A 45 -3.59 -12.14 -20.93
CA LEU A 45 -4.79 -12.27 -20.10
C LEU A 45 -4.47 -13.13 -18.86
N PRO A 46 -3.95 -12.52 -17.78
CA PRO A 46 -3.56 -13.26 -16.60
C PRO A 46 -4.79 -13.73 -15.80
N ALA A 47 -4.76 -14.96 -15.29
CA ALA A 47 -5.77 -15.44 -14.33
C ALA A 47 -5.57 -14.81 -12.94
N PHE A 48 -4.31 -14.52 -12.59
CA PHE A 48 -3.91 -13.92 -11.31
C PHE A 48 -2.88 -12.82 -11.55
N VAL A 49 -2.97 -11.74 -10.77
CA VAL A 49 -1.94 -10.72 -10.68
C VAL A 49 -1.56 -10.54 -9.21
N LEU A 50 -0.27 -10.70 -8.93
CA LEU A 50 0.33 -10.58 -7.60
C LEU A 50 1.01 -9.21 -7.46
N LEU A 51 0.47 -8.34 -6.59
CA LEU A 51 0.93 -6.95 -6.46
C LEU A 51 1.38 -6.62 -5.04
N ASN A 52 2.04 -5.48 -4.89
CA ASN A 52 2.24 -4.88 -3.58
C ASN A 52 0.94 -4.22 -3.09
N LYS A 53 0.84 -3.92 -1.78
CA LYS A 53 -0.29 -3.14 -1.22
C LYS A 53 -0.12 -1.66 -1.59
N ASN A 54 -0.30 -1.34 -2.86
CA ASN A 54 -0.24 0.01 -3.41
C ASN A 54 -1.56 0.30 -4.15
N VAL A 55 -2.29 1.31 -3.67
CA VAL A 55 -3.60 1.68 -4.24
C VAL A 55 -3.49 2.02 -5.72
N GLY A 56 -2.44 2.73 -6.13
CA GLY A 56 -2.23 3.08 -7.54
C GLY A 56 -2.00 1.84 -8.41
N GLU A 57 -1.21 0.86 -7.96
CA GLU A 57 -1.01 -0.38 -8.72
C GLU A 57 -2.30 -1.20 -8.80
N ILE A 58 -3.06 -1.26 -7.72
CA ILE A 58 -4.35 -1.98 -7.69
C ILE A 58 -5.32 -1.37 -8.69
N SER A 59 -5.53 -0.05 -8.64
CA SER A 59 -6.45 0.64 -9.55
C SER A 59 -6.08 0.47 -11.01
N VAL A 60 -4.78 0.49 -11.33
CA VAL A 60 -4.28 0.29 -12.71
C VAL A 60 -4.63 -1.12 -13.23
N ILE A 61 -4.44 -2.13 -12.40
CA ILE A 61 -4.67 -3.53 -12.78
C ILE A 61 -6.17 -3.80 -12.92
N GLU A 62 -6.97 -3.27 -12.00
CA GLU A 62 -8.42 -3.26 -12.12
C GLU A 62 -8.80 -2.62 -13.47
N GLU A 63 -8.37 -1.40 -13.76
CA GLU A 63 -8.68 -0.71 -15.03
C GLU A 63 -8.27 -1.53 -16.27
N THR A 64 -7.10 -2.18 -16.23
CA THR A 64 -6.58 -2.91 -17.38
C THR A 64 -7.33 -4.23 -17.65
N TRP A 65 -7.56 -5.03 -16.60
CA TRP A 65 -8.00 -6.43 -16.70
C TRP A 65 -9.32 -6.73 -15.96
N LEU A 66 -10.08 -5.69 -15.64
CA LEU A 66 -11.43 -5.69 -15.06
C LEU A 66 -12.22 -6.98 -15.33
N TRP A 67 -12.70 -7.63 -14.25
CA TRP A 67 -13.51 -8.86 -14.21
C TRP A 67 -12.86 -10.17 -14.70
N THR A 68 -11.71 -10.11 -15.37
CA THR A 68 -11.06 -11.31 -15.94
C THR A 68 -9.92 -11.86 -15.08
N THR A 69 -9.44 -11.08 -14.12
CA THR A 69 -8.23 -11.40 -13.35
C THR A 69 -8.50 -11.29 -11.86
N ASN A 70 -8.02 -12.27 -11.10
CA ASN A 70 -8.02 -12.23 -9.64
C ASN A 70 -6.83 -11.43 -9.14
N LEU A 71 -7.09 -10.38 -8.37
CA LEU A 71 -6.06 -9.56 -7.75
C LEU A 71 -5.70 -10.12 -6.38
N GLN A 72 -4.42 -10.38 -6.17
CA GLN A 72 -3.90 -10.92 -4.91
C GLN A 72 -2.66 -10.12 -4.46
N LEU A 73 -2.49 -10.00 -3.15
CA LEU A 73 -1.25 -9.44 -2.61
C LEU A 73 -0.14 -10.48 -2.74
N CYS A 74 1.02 -10.03 -3.21
CA CYS A 74 2.19 -10.88 -3.32
C CYS A 74 2.70 -11.23 -1.92
N TYR A 75 2.73 -12.53 -1.59
CA TYR A 75 3.22 -13.03 -0.30
C TYR A 75 4.61 -12.49 0.04
N TRP A 76 5.53 -12.50 -0.93
CA TRP A 76 6.90 -12.00 -0.71
C TRP A 76 6.92 -10.52 -0.32
N HIS A 77 6.09 -9.68 -0.97
CA HIS A 77 5.99 -8.27 -0.61
C HIS A 77 5.35 -8.05 0.77
N LEU A 78 4.40 -8.91 1.14
CA LEU A 78 3.76 -8.89 2.46
C LEU A 78 4.76 -9.28 3.56
N GLU A 79 5.44 -10.42 3.39
CA GLU A 79 6.48 -10.90 4.28
C GLU A 79 7.61 -9.87 4.41
N TYR A 80 8.10 -9.34 3.28
CA TYR A 80 9.12 -8.29 3.28
C TYR A 80 8.64 -7.05 4.02
N THR A 81 7.42 -6.56 3.77
CA THR A 81 6.89 -5.36 4.43
C THR A 81 6.77 -5.57 5.94
N ILE A 82 6.29 -6.72 6.39
CA ILE A 82 6.16 -7.05 7.80
C ILE A 82 7.55 -7.14 8.46
N ILE A 83 8.46 -7.90 7.86
CA ILE A 83 9.81 -8.10 8.43
C ILE A 83 10.63 -6.80 8.41
N SER A 84 10.60 -6.06 7.30
CA SER A 84 11.43 -4.86 7.13
C SER A 84 10.88 -3.64 7.87
N ARG A 85 9.55 -3.42 7.92
CA ARG A 85 8.97 -2.20 8.50
C ARG A 85 8.42 -2.38 9.91
N TYR A 86 8.03 -3.58 10.32
CA TYR A 86 7.52 -3.77 11.68
C TYR A 86 8.57 -4.30 12.64
N LEU A 87 9.44 -5.22 12.19
CA LEU A 87 10.46 -5.79 13.08
C LEU A 87 11.72 -4.93 13.19
N LYS A 88 12.05 -4.13 12.15
CA LYS A 88 13.26 -3.29 12.15
C LYS A 88 13.00 -1.82 12.48
N ASP A 89 11.89 -1.24 12.03
CA ASP A 89 11.52 0.14 12.37
C ASP A 89 10.77 0.18 13.71
N LYS A 90 11.52 0.34 14.81
CA LYS A 90 10.96 0.62 16.15
C LYS A 90 10.37 2.04 16.31
N LYS A 91 10.32 2.83 15.24
CA LYS A 91 9.81 4.21 15.33
C LYS A 91 8.29 4.17 15.32
N SER A 92 7.71 4.30 16.52
CA SER A 92 6.29 4.64 16.69
C SER A 92 5.99 5.87 15.83
N LYS A 93 5.26 5.68 14.73
CA LYS A 93 4.64 6.81 14.05
C LYS A 93 3.65 7.40 15.04
N SER A 94 3.81 8.67 15.40
CA SER A 94 2.84 9.31 16.30
C SER A 94 1.45 9.17 15.65
N SER A 95 0.49 8.68 16.41
CA SER A 95 -0.87 8.64 15.91
C SER A 95 -1.31 10.10 15.78
N GLY A 96 -1.52 10.59 14.57
CA GLY A 96 -2.08 11.92 14.34
C GLY A 96 -3.57 12.01 14.72
N TYR A 97 -4.06 11.07 15.53
CA TYR A 97 -5.43 10.94 15.99
C TYR A 97 -5.53 11.56 17.38
N SER A 98 -5.90 12.84 17.40
CA SER A 98 -6.06 13.61 18.62
C SER A 98 -7.46 13.42 19.22
N ARG A 99 -7.64 13.82 20.47
CA ARG A 99 -8.97 13.91 21.10
C ARG A 99 -9.96 14.71 20.26
N ASN A 100 -9.53 15.76 19.58
CA ASN A 100 -10.40 16.56 18.71
C ASN A 100 -10.93 15.73 17.52
N LYS A 101 -10.07 14.91 16.90
CA LYS A 101 -10.51 14.00 15.83
C LYS A 101 -11.45 12.90 16.33
N ALA A 102 -11.28 12.44 17.56
CA ALA A 102 -12.21 11.48 18.18
C ALA A 102 -13.60 12.11 18.39
N ILE A 103 -13.66 13.38 18.78
CA ILE A 103 -14.92 14.14 18.93
C ILE A 103 -15.57 14.38 17.57
N GLU A 104 -14.81 14.83 16.57
CA GLU A 104 -15.31 15.02 15.20
C GLU A 104 -15.87 13.73 14.60
N ALA A 105 -15.19 12.60 14.83
CA ALA A 105 -15.64 11.29 14.36
C ALA A 105 -16.96 10.87 15.05
N TYR A 106 -17.09 11.07 16.35
CA TYR A 106 -18.34 10.79 17.08
C TYR A 106 -19.51 11.67 16.61
N GLN A 107 -19.25 12.94 16.28
CA GLN A 107 -20.29 13.83 15.74
C GLN A 107 -20.83 13.34 14.39
N GLN A 108 -20.00 12.67 13.58
CA GLN A 108 -20.41 12.09 12.30
C GLN A 108 -20.98 10.67 12.47
N PHE A 109 -20.49 9.93 13.46
CA PHE A 109 -20.77 8.52 13.68
C PHE A 109 -20.90 8.25 15.19
N ASP A 110 -22.13 8.29 15.71
CA ASP A 110 -22.46 8.19 17.14
C ASP A 110 -22.07 6.84 17.80
N PHE A 111 -21.76 5.82 17.01
CA PHE A 111 -21.22 4.55 17.51
C PHE A 111 -19.71 4.60 17.80
N ILE A 112 -18.99 5.66 17.41
CA ILE A 112 -17.55 5.80 17.65
C ILE A 112 -17.28 6.27 19.07
N ASN A 113 -16.50 5.53 19.87
CA ASN A 113 -16.15 5.98 21.21
C ASN A 113 -15.20 7.19 21.18
N SER A 114 -15.71 8.39 21.47
CA SER A 114 -14.93 9.65 21.54
C SER A 114 -13.88 9.68 22.64
N SER A 115 -13.98 8.79 23.64
CA SER A 115 -12.97 8.65 24.69
C SER A 115 -11.83 7.73 24.28
N TRP A 116 -11.96 6.99 23.18
CA TRP A 116 -10.88 6.18 22.65
C TRP A 116 -9.92 7.06 21.83
N VAL A 117 -8.73 7.27 22.38
CA VAL A 117 -7.61 7.92 21.69
C VAL A 117 -6.44 6.95 21.72
N PRO A 118 -5.79 6.65 20.59
CA PRO A 118 -4.64 5.75 20.59
C PRO A 118 -3.56 6.33 21.51
N ASN A 119 -3.03 5.50 22.42
CA ASN A 119 -1.91 5.92 23.24
C ASN A 119 -0.74 6.24 22.30
N ASN A 120 -0.25 7.48 22.36
CA ASN A 120 0.99 7.90 21.69
C ASN A 120 2.24 7.31 22.37
N GLY A 121 2.07 6.24 23.15
CA GLY A 121 3.14 5.56 23.84
C GLY A 121 4.10 4.94 22.84
N THR A 122 5.37 4.93 23.19
CA THR A 122 6.49 4.27 22.51
C THR A 122 6.31 2.74 22.36
N GLU A 123 5.17 2.18 22.74
CA GLU A 123 4.85 0.78 22.58
C GLU A 123 4.47 0.50 21.12
N SER A 124 5.04 -0.56 20.55
CA SER A 124 4.73 -0.96 19.19
C SER A 124 3.24 -1.25 19.07
N LEU A 125 2.58 -0.64 18.08
CA LEU A 125 1.15 -0.83 17.75
C LEU A 125 0.74 -2.31 17.61
N CYS A 126 1.70 -3.23 17.48
CA CYS A 126 1.50 -4.67 17.50
C CYS A 126 2.68 -5.35 18.23
N PRO A 127 2.44 -6.25 19.22
CA PRO A 127 3.51 -7.06 19.81
C PRO A 127 4.13 -8.02 18.80
N ASN A 128 5.45 -8.21 18.85
CA ASN A 128 6.19 -9.08 17.93
C ASN A 128 5.63 -10.51 17.86
N ASP A 129 5.10 -11.05 18.96
CA ASP A 129 4.57 -12.40 19.01
C ASP A 129 3.25 -12.52 18.23
N LYS A 130 2.43 -11.45 18.22
CA LYS A 130 1.22 -11.37 17.38
C LYS A 130 1.57 -11.24 15.91
N ILE A 131 2.65 -10.55 15.57
CA ILE A 131 3.14 -10.47 14.19
C ILE A 131 3.59 -11.85 13.69
N LYS A 132 4.32 -12.60 14.52
CA LYS A 132 4.73 -13.98 14.19
C LYS A 132 3.52 -14.91 14.01
N GLU A 133 2.50 -14.76 14.85
CA GLU A 133 1.23 -15.48 14.73
C GLU A 133 0.55 -15.20 13.38
N ILE A 134 0.46 -13.92 12.98
CA ILE A 134 -0.09 -13.51 11.68
C ILE A 134 0.74 -14.10 10.52
N ILE A 135 2.07 -14.05 10.58
CA ILE A 135 2.92 -14.65 9.54
C ILE A 135 2.67 -16.15 9.42
N ASN A 136 2.50 -16.86 10.55
CA ASN A 136 2.22 -18.29 10.55
C ASN A 136 0.82 -18.63 10.02
N MET A 137 -0.16 -17.73 10.12
CA MET A 137 -1.49 -17.92 9.52
C MET A 137 -1.50 -17.76 7.99
N ILE A 138 -0.51 -17.07 7.43
CA ILE A 138 -0.41 -16.80 5.98
C ILE A 138 0.39 -17.91 5.26
N LYS A 139 1.14 -18.72 6.01
CA LYS A 139 1.88 -19.90 5.51
C LYS A 139 0.96 -21.12 5.40
#